data_AF-A0A9Q1EUZ8-F1
#
_entry.id   AF-A0A9Q1EUZ8-F1
#
_cell.length_a   1.000
_cell.length_b   1.000
_cell.length_c   1.000
_cell.angle_alpha   90.00
_cell.angle_beta   90.00
_cell.angle_gamma   90.00
#
_symmetry.space_group_name_H-M   'P 1'
#
loop_
_entity.id
_entity.type
_entity.pdbx_description
1 polymer ?
#
loop_
_entity_poly.entity_id
_entity_poly.type
_entity_poly.pdbx_seq_one_letter_code
_entity_poly.pdbx_strand_id
1 'polypeptide(L)'
;MEAYRIWSSALSRELVRSFTGALHTDSAGSVLATATNWEELEIQEEAESGSSVTSKIRLPAQPSWYIQSLLFHLCLEVNRVGGHALPKVTLQELLRDCLDQVVTEYEKLTQHTQSKGREERGAAGRGVKFGLFGRRAE
;
A
#
# COMPACT_ATOMS: atom_id res chain seq x y z
N MET A 1 15.67 8.85 -28.56
CA MET A 1 14.32 8.80 -27.95
C MET A 1 13.89 7.36 -27.70
N GLU A 2 13.85 6.51 -28.72
CA GLU A 2 13.36 5.12 -28.56
C GLU A 2 14.16 4.27 -27.56
N ALA A 3 15.49 4.37 -27.54
CA ALA A 3 16.33 3.66 -26.57
C ALA A 3 15.98 4.02 -25.11
N TYR A 4 15.73 5.31 -24.84
CA TYR A 4 15.33 5.76 -23.50
C TYR A 4 13.96 5.23 -23.10
N ARG A 5 13.02 5.17 -24.05
CA ARG A 5 11.68 4.63 -23.83
C ARG A 5 11.70 3.13 -23.53
N ILE A 6 12.51 2.37 -24.29
CA ILE A 6 12.68 0.93 -24.06
C ILE A 6 13.31 0.69 -22.70
N TRP A 7 14.38 1.42 -22.38
CA TRP A 7 15.06 1.32 -21.09
C TRP A 7 14.14 1.70 -19.93
N SER A 8 13.43 2.84 -19.99
CA SER A 8 12.55 3.29 -18.91
C SER A 8 11.40 2.31 -18.66
N SER A 9 10.78 1.80 -19.73
CA SER A 9 9.74 0.78 -19.64
C SER A 9 10.26 -0.53 -19.03
N ALA A 10 11.45 -0.99 -19.45
CA ALA A 10 12.05 -2.21 -18.91
C ALA A 10 12.41 -2.08 -17.43
N LEU A 11 13.03 -0.95 -17.05
CA LEU A 11 13.38 -0.63 -15.68
C LEU A 11 12.14 -0.56 -14.78
N SER A 12 11.14 0.21 -15.19
CA SER A 12 9.88 0.36 -14.46
C SER A 12 9.21 -0.99 -14.20
N ARG A 13 9.10 -1.83 -15.23
CA ARG A 13 8.54 -3.19 -15.11
C ARG A 13 9.29 -4.08 -14.12
N GLU A 14 10.63 -4.07 -14.15
CA GLU A 14 11.41 -4.92 -13.26
C GLU A 14 11.28 -4.46 -11.79
N LEU A 15 11.34 -3.14 -11.55
CA LEU A 15 11.17 -2.58 -10.22
C LEU A 15 9.77 -2.86 -9.66
N VAL A 16 8.73 -2.66 -10.47
CA VAL A 16 7.35 -2.97 -10.09
C VAL A 16 7.19 -4.47 -9.82
N ARG A 17 7.78 -5.35 -10.65
CA ARG A 17 7.72 -6.80 -10.41
C ARG A 17 8.35 -7.19 -9.07
N SER A 18 9.52 -6.65 -8.76
CA SER A 18 10.18 -6.88 -7.47
C SER A 18 9.34 -6.34 -6.30
N PHE A 19 8.76 -5.14 -6.47
CA PHE A 19 7.89 -4.51 -5.50
C PHE A 19 6.63 -5.37 -5.25
N THR A 20 5.92 -5.81 -6.29
CA THR A 20 4.74 -6.66 -6.18
C THR A 20 5.06 -7.97 -5.49
N GLY A 21 6.20 -8.59 -5.82
CA GLY A 21 6.65 -9.82 -5.17
C GLY A 21 6.85 -9.62 -3.66
N ALA A 22 7.52 -8.54 -3.26
CA ALA A 22 7.71 -8.21 -1.85
C ALA A 22 6.39 -7.86 -1.15
N LEU A 23 5.52 -7.08 -1.80
CA LEU A 23 4.25 -6.60 -1.27
C LEU A 23 3.28 -7.74 -0.91
N HIS A 24 3.21 -8.77 -1.75
CA HIS A 24 2.29 -9.89 -1.58
C HIS A 24 2.90 -11.08 -0.81
N THR A 25 4.12 -10.95 -0.31
CA THR A 25 4.75 -11.99 0.49
C THR A 25 4.26 -11.90 1.94
N ASP A 26 3.60 -12.96 2.44
CA ASP A 26 3.09 -13.07 3.82
C ASP A 26 4.12 -13.65 4.83
N SER A 27 5.41 -13.42 4.59
CA SER A 27 6.47 -13.90 5.50
C SER A 27 6.52 -13.08 6.80
N ALA A 28 6.96 -13.68 7.91
CA ALA A 28 7.18 -12.92 9.16
C ALA A 28 8.18 -11.76 8.97
N GLY A 29 9.17 -11.93 8.09
CA GLY A 29 10.15 -10.90 7.75
C GLY A 29 9.54 -9.71 6.99
N SER A 30 8.59 -9.95 6.08
CA SER A 30 7.89 -8.88 5.36
C SER A 30 6.93 -8.12 6.29
N VAL A 31 6.24 -8.81 7.19
CA VAL A 31 5.42 -8.16 8.22
C VAL A 31 6.26 -7.24 9.12
N LEU A 32 7.41 -7.71 9.59
CA LEU A 32 8.32 -6.89 10.39
C LEU A 32 8.95 -5.76 9.59
N ALA A 33 9.28 -5.97 8.30
CA ALA A 33 9.78 -4.90 7.43
C ALA A 33 8.72 -3.81 7.20
N THR A 34 7.43 -4.14 7.29
CA THR A 34 6.33 -3.16 7.23
C THR A 34 6.00 -2.50 8.56
N ALA A 35 6.66 -2.90 9.67
CA ALA A 35 6.41 -2.30 10.97
C ALA A 35 6.95 -0.85 10.98
N THR A 36 6.09 0.09 10.62
CA THR A 36 6.38 1.52 10.70
C THR A 36 6.28 1.99 12.14
N ASN A 37 7.11 2.97 12.50
CA ASN A 37 6.88 3.71 13.74
C ASN A 37 5.59 4.53 13.59
N TRP A 38 4.72 4.52 14.60
CA TRP A 38 3.46 5.26 14.58
C TRP A 38 3.59 6.50 15.47
N GLU A 39 3.35 7.67 14.89
CA GLU A 39 3.35 8.95 15.61
C GLU A 39 1.92 9.33 16.01
N GLU A 40 1.76 9.87 17.23
CA GLU A 40 0.48 10.38 17.72
C GLU A 40 0.31 11.84 17.31
N LEU A 41 -0.74 12.15 16.56
CA LEU A 41 -1.12 13.51 16.19
C LEU A 41 -2.38 13.95 16.94
N GLU A 42 -2.34 15.17 17.47
CA GLU A 42 -3.50 15.87 18.00
C GLU A 42 -4.18 16.67 16.88
N ILE A 43 -5.45 16.39 16.63
CA ILE A 43 -6.30 17.13 15.70
C ILE A 43 -7.24 17.99 16.55
N GLN A 44 -7.24 19.29 16.28
CA GLN A 44 -8.21 20.21 16.84
C GLN A 44 -9.24 20.57 15.78
N GLU A 45 -10.50 20.27 16.05
CA GLU A 45 -11.64 20.65 15.22
C GLU A 45 -12.49 21.68 15.96
N GLU A 46 -12.86 22.76 15.27
CA GLU A 46 -13.80 23.75 15.79
C GLU A 46 -15.21 23.33 15.42
N ALA A 47 -16.05 23.02 16.42
CA ALA A 47 -17.45 22.70 16.21
C ALA A 47 -18.24 23.97 15.88
N GLU A 48 -19.36 23.82 15.15
CA GLU A 48 -20.27 24.93 14.80
C GLU A 48 -20.79 25.71 16.02
N SER A 49 -20.73 25.13 17.21
CA SER A 49 -21.08 25.75 18.49
C SER A 49 -19.98 26.65 19.09
N GLY A 50 -18.83 26.78 18.42
CA GLY A 50 -17.65 27.51 18.93
C GLY A 50 -16.85 26.75 20.00
N SER A 51 -17.13 25.45 20.18
CA SER A 51 -16.35 24.58 21.05
C SER A 51 -15.27 23.84 20.25
N SER A 52 -14.04 23.76 20.78
CA SER A 52 -12.97 22.99 20.14
C SER A 52 -12.97 21.54 20.64
N VAL A 53 -12.98 20.57 19.74
CA VAL A 53 -12.83 19.14 20.04
C VAL A 53 -11.41 18.74 19.70
N THR A 54 -10.67 18.20 20.67
CA THR A 54 -9.32 17.65 20.45
C THR A 54 -9.41 16.13 20.35
N SER A 55 -8.93 15.55 19.26
CA SER A 55 -8.84 14.10 19.05
C SER A 55 -7.39 13.68 18.82
N LYS A 56 -7.05 12.44 19.20
CA LYS A 56 -5.72 11.85 19.00
C LYS A 56 -5.81 10.72 18.01
N ILE A 57 -5.04 10.80 16.92
CA ILE A 57 -4.91 9.73 15.95
C ILE A 57 -3.46 9.27 15.87
N ARG A 58 -3.25 8.04 15.39
CA ARG A 58 -1.90 7.55 15.08
C ARG A 58 -1.72 7.42 13.59
N LEU A 59 -0.62 7.94 13.08
CA LEU A 59 -0.24 7.84 11.67
C LEU A 59 1.13 7.18 11.52
N PRO A 60 1.38 6.44 10.42
CA PRO A 60 2.72 5.97 10.11
C PRO A 60 3.67 7.18 9.94
N ALA A 61 4.76 7.21 10.71
CA ALA A 61 5.77 8.27 10.64
C ALA A 61 6.68 8.16 9.41
N GLN A 62 6.60 7.05 8.68
CA GLN A 62 7.46 6.72 7.55
C GLN A 62 6.65 6.07 6.42
N PRO A 63 7.10 6.23 5.15
CA PRO A 63 6.54 5.47 4.04
C PRO A 63 6.76 3.97 4.28
N SER A 64 5.94 3.15 3.61
CA SER A 64 6.14 1.71 3.68
C SER A 64 7.52 1.31 3.13
N TRP A 65 8.11 0.27 3.71
CA TRP A 65 9.41 -0.25 3.29
C TRP A 65 9.47 -0.59 1.80
N TYR A 66 8.39 -1.12 1.24
CA TYR A 66 8.31 -1.48 -0.18
C TYR A 66 8.53 -0.28 -1.10
N ILE A 67 7.90 0.86 -0.78
CA ILE A 67 8.09 2.12 -1.51
C ILE A 67 9.52 2.62 -1.36
N GLN A 68 10.05 2.61 -0.13
CA GLN A 68 11.39 3.09 0.13
C GLN A 68 12.46 2.28 -0.63
N SER A 69 12.33 0.95 -0.67
CA SER A 69 13.21 0.06 -1.43
C SER A 69 13.09 0.31 -2.94
N LEU A 70 11.85 0.45 -3.46
CA LEU A 70 11.62 0.75 -4.87
C LEU A 70 12.27 2.07 -5.30
N LEU A 71 12.06 3.14 -4.53
CA LEU A 71 12.63 4.46 -4.82
C LEU A 71 14.16 4.44 -4.77
N PHE A 72 14.73 3.72 -3.78
CA PHE A 72 16.18 3.55 -3.68
C PHE A 72 16.75 2.84 -4.92
N HIS A 73 16.15 1.73 -5.35
CA HIS A 73 16.61 1.01 -6.54
C HIS A 73 16.39 1.79 -7.84
N LEU A 74 15.29 2.55 -7.95
CA LEU A 74 15.08 3.47 -9.08
C LEU A 74 16.20 4.50 -9.18
N CYS A 75 16.58 5.11 -8.06
CA CYS A 75 17.69 6.06 -7.99
C CYS A 75 19.02 5.42 -8.36
N LEU A 76 19.31 4.19 -7.88
CA LEU A 76 20.52 3.47 -8.26
C LEU A 76 20.60 3.23 -9.76
N GLU A 77 19.51 2.79 -10.39
CA GLU A 77 19.46 2.47 -11.80
C GLU A 77 19.59 3.72 -12.68
N VAL A 78 18.96 4.82 -12.28
CA VAL A 78 19.12 6.13 -12.93
C VAL A 78 20.56 6.64 -12.79
N ASN A 79 21.16 6.53 -11.60
CA ASN A 79 22.53 6.98 -11.37
C ASN A 79 23.54 6.12 -12.13
N ARG A 80 23.28 4.82 -12.30
CA ARG A 80 24.16 3.88 -13.04
C ARG A 80 24.34 4.28 -14.50
N VAL A 81 23.32 4.85 -15.13
CA VAL A 81 23.38 5.32 -16.52
C VAL A 81 23.80 6.79 -16.65
N GLY A 82 24.21 7.42 -15.55
CA GLY A 82 24.53 8.85 -15.52
C GLY A 82 23.28 9.72 -15.59
N GLY A 83 22.42 9.64 -14.58
CA GLY A 83 21.12 10.34 -14.54
C GLY A 83 21.15 11.84 -14.84
N HIS A 84 22.28 12.52 -14.60
CA HIS A 84 22.49 13.93 -14.96
C HIS A 84 22.51 14.18 -16.48
N ALA A 85 22.82 13.16 -17.28
CA ALA A 85 22.81 13.22 -18.74
C ALA A 85 21.46 12.82 -19.35
N LEU A 86 20.50 12.33 -18.55
CA LEU A 86 19.18 11.95 -19.04
C LEU A 86 18.30 13.18 -19.25
N PRO A 87 17.54 13.25 -20.36
CA PRO A 87 16.55 14.30 -20.54
C PRO A 87 15.53 14.32 -19.40
N LYS A 88 15.21 15.51 -18.89
CA LYS A 88 14.24 15.68 -17.79
C LYS A 88 12.88 15.03 -18.09
N VAL A 89 12.44 15.09 -19.34
CA VAL A 89 11.19 14.45 -19.79
C VAL A 89 11.24 12.94 -19.59
N THR A 90 12.34 12.28 -19.95
CA THR A 90 12.53 10.84 -19.75
C THR A 90 12.46 10.45 -18.28
N LEU A 91 13.07 11.25 -17.39
CA LEU A 91 13.01 11.01 -15.94
C LEU A 91 11.59 11.14 -15.39
N GLN A 92 10.85 12.17 -15.84
CA GLN A 92 9.47 12.39 -15.41
C GLN A 92 8.53 11.30 -15.92
N GLU A 93 8.70 10.85 -17.16
CA GLU A 93 7.92 9.74 -17.72
C GLU A 93 8.22 8.43 -17.00
N LEU A 94 9.51 8.11 -16.78
CA LEU A 94 9.92 6.94 -16.01
C LEU A 94 9.28 6.93 -14.61
N LEU A 95 9.36 8.05 -13.90
CA LEU A 95 8.81 8.16 -12.54
C LEU A 95 7.30 8.00 -12.54
N ARG A 96 6.59 8.70 -13.42
CA ARG A 96 5.13 8.63 -13.52
C ARG A 96 4.68 7.21 -13.85
N ASP A 97 5.20 6.62 -14.90
CA ASP A 97 4.79 5.29 -15.37
C ASP A 97 5.11 4.22 -14.31
N CYS A 98 6.19 4.36 -13.55
CA CYS A 98 6.52 3.47 -12.43
C CYS A 98 5.56 3.64 -11.25
N LEU A 99 5.28 4.87 -10.83
CA LEU A 99 4.40 5.13 -9.68
C LEU A 99 2.93 4.79 -9.97
N ASP A 100 2.43 5.02 -11.18
CA ASP A 100 1.07 4.65 -11.58
C ASP A 100 0.86 3.12 -11.45
N GLN A 101 1.85 2.32 -11.85
CA GLN A 101 1.82 0.88 -11.67
C GLN A 101 1.87 0.49 -10.18
N VAL A 102 2.70 1.16 -9.37
CA VAL A 102 2.77 0.90 -7.93
C VAL A 102 1.44 1.18 -7.24
N VAL A 103 0.77 2.28 -7.58
CA VAL A 103 -0.58 2.61 -7.06
C VAL A 103 -1.56 1.51 -7.44
N THR A 104 -1.54 1.06 -8.69
CA THR A 104 -2.40 -0.04 -9.17
C THR A 104 -2.20 -1.32 -8.36
N GLU A 105 -0.97 -1.65 -7.97
CA GLU A 105 -0.67 -2.84 -7.16
C GLU A 105 -1.13 -2.70 -5.71
N TYR A 106 -1.03 -1.50 -5.11
CA TYR A 106 -1.64 -1.23 -3.80
C TYR A 106 -3.17 -1.32 -3.84
N GLU A 107 -3.80 -0.79 -4.87
CA GLU A 107 -5.25 -0.89 -5.05
C GLU A 107 -5.70 -2.35 -5.09
N LYS A 108 -5.00 -3.21 -5.85
CA LYS A 108 -5.25 -4.66 -5.88
C LYS A 108 -5.11 -5.29 -4.49
N LEU A 109 -4.08 -4.95 -3.74
CA LEU A 109 -3.87 -5.46 -2.38
C LEU A 109 -5.05 -5.09 -1.45
N THR A 110 -5.53 -3.86 -1.53
CA THR A 110 -6.67 -3.41 -0.70
C THR A 110 -7.97 -4.11 -1.09
N GLN A 111 -8.22 -4.33 -2.38
CA GLN A 111 -9.39 -5.07 -2.87
C GLN A 111 -9.38 -6.54 -2.38
N HIS A 112 -8.22 -7.20 -2.44
CA HIS A 112 -8.05 -8.57 -1.95
C HIS A 112 -8.24 -8.67 -0.42
N THR A 113 -7.81 -7.66 0.33
CA THR A 113 -8.00 -7.61 1.78
C THR A 113 -9.48 -7.45 2.14
N GLN A 114 -10.23 -6.64 1.38
CA GLN A 114 -11.68 -6.45 1.59
C GLN A 114 -12.50 -7.72 1.27
N SER A 115 -12.16 -8.45 0.21
CA SER A 115 -12.85 -9.71 -0.12
C SER A 115 -12.65 -10.76 0.97
N LYS A 116 -11.41 -10.95 1.44
CA LYS A 116 -11.07 -11.89 2.52
C LYS A 116 -11.81 -11.55 3.83
N GLY A 117 -11.81 -10.28 4.22
CA GLY A 117 -12.55 -9.83 5.41
C GLY A 117 -14.07 -10.03 5.31
N ARG A 118 -14.64 -9.96 4.11
CA ARG A 118 -16.08 -10.23 3.86
C ARG A 118 -16.41 -11.72 3.92
N GLU A 119 -15.51 -12.57 3.43
CA GLU A 119 -15.65 -14.04 3.52
C GLU A 119 -15.54 -14.53 4.96
N GLU A 120 -14.61 -14.01 5.75
CA GLU A 120 -14.45 -14.35 7.17
C GLU A 120 -15.67 -13.90 8.00
N ARG A 121 -16.22 -12.71 7.75
CA ARG A 121 -17.49 -12.26 8.36
C ARG A 121 -18.69 -13.11 7.94
N GLY A 122 -18.73 -13.54 6.67
CA GLY A 122 -19.75 -14.46 6.17
C GLY A 122 -19.64 -15.89 6.73
N ALA A 123 -18.42 -16.35 7.06
CA ALA A 123 -18.17 -17.62 7.71
C ALA A 123 -18.54 -17.58 9.20
N ALA A 124 -18.22 -16.49 9.91
CA ALA A 124 -18.64 -16.28 11.30
C ALA A 124 -20.17 -16.26 11.47
N GLY A 125 -20.91 -15.76 10.46
CA GLY A 125 -22.38 -15.78 10.44
C GLY A 125 -23.03 -17.16 10.21
N ARG A 126 -22.26 -18.19 9.83
CA ARG A 126 -22.78 -19.55 9.57
C ARG A 126 -22.55 -20.55 10.72
N GLY A 127 -21.81 -20.16 11.75
CA GLY A 127 -21.41 -21.02 12.87
C GLY A 127 -22.35 -21.09 14.07
N VAL A 128 -23.49 -20.37 14.08
CA VAL A 128 -24.43 -20.40 15.22
C VAL A 128 -25.82 -20.86 14.75
N LYS A 129 -25.95 -22.16 14.50
CA LYS A 129 -27.23 -22.88 14.63
C LYS A 129 -27.11 -23.86 15.78
N PHE A 130 -27.00 -23.33 17.01
CA PHE A 130 -27.33 -24.13 18.18
C PHE A 130 -28.84 -24.39 18.15
N GLY A 131 -29.20 -25.67 18.08
CA GLY A 131 -30.57 -26.14 18.04
C GLY A 131 -31.35 -25.69 19.27
N LEU A 132 -32.24 -24.73 19.08
CA LEU A 132 -33.33 -24.43 19.99
C LEU A 132 -34.64 -24.49 19.18
N PHE A 133 -35.04 -25.71 18.85
CA PHE A 133 -36.42 -26.01 18.48
C PHE A 133 -36.82 -27.31 19.16
N GLY A 134 -37.55 -27.19 20.26
CA GLY A 134 -37.91 -28.30 21.13
C GLY A 134 -39.04 -27.97 22.09
N ARG A 135 -40.22 -27.71 21.52
CA ARG A 135 -41.59 -27.77 22.09
C ARG A 135 -42.17 -26.55 22.81
N ARG A 136 -43.38 -26.24 22.34
CA ARG A 136 -44.41 -25.30 22.77
C ARG A 136 -45.57 -26.13 23.35
N ALA A 137 -46.28 -25.56 24.34
CA ALA A 137 -47.57 -26.00 24.90
C ALA A 137 -47.52 -27.36 25.61
N GLU A 138 -48.08 -27.54 26.81
CA GLU A 138 -49.27 -26.97 27.45
C GLU A 138 -49.01 -26.59 28.91
#